data_AF-A0A932HBG2-F1
#
_entry.id   AF-A0A932HBG2-F1
#
_cell.length_a   1.000
_cell.length_b   1.000
_cell.length_c   1.000
_cell.angle_alpha   90.00
_cell.angle_beta   90.00
_cell.angle_gamma   90.00
#
_symmetry.space_group_name_H-M   'P 1'
#
loop_
_entity.id
_entity.type
_entity.pdbx_description
1 polymer ?
#
loop_
_entity_poly.entity_id
_entity_poly.type
_entity_poly.pdbx_seq_one_letter_code
_entity_poly.pdbx_strand_id
1 'polypeptide(L)'
;MREKRTAIDPVSLEILWARLIAISEEQAAMVLRTAFSNILRESHDFTCVVLTPAGDLLAQPYQTLPGFTRCASVVMKHFLERWREWHPDDVAITNDPWLAAGHLHDIAIAVPVFYKGRLVAFSANIAHQADIGGRGYSADANSIFEEGLALPPMKLYRGGEVAQEVLDIIGENVRVPDQVLGDIQAQIGAARLGARRITELLEEAGLGDLEEVSAAVLARSEQAMRAAIARVPDGVYRNEGIMDGF
;
A
#
# COMPACT_ATOMS: atom_id res chain seq x y z
N MET A 1 25.69 7.84 24.93
CA MET A 1 25.73 9.08 24.14
C MET A 1 25.32 8.71 22.72
N ARG A 2 24.14 9.13 22.25
CA ARG A 2 23.77 8.94 20.84
C ARG A 2 24.49 10.02 20.03
N GLU A 3 25.38 9.61 19.13
CA GLU A 3 26.00 10.54 18.18
C GLU A 3 24.89 11.30 17.44
N LYS A 4 25.05 12.62 17.32
CA LYS A 4 24.19 13.45 16.46
C LYS A 4 24.38 12.93 15.04
N ARG A 5 23.40 12.17 14.55
CA ARG A 5 23.24 11.87 13.12
C ARG A 5 23.40 13.18 12.36
N THR A 6 24.40 13.26 11.49
CA THR A 6 24.57 14.36 10.55
C THR A 6 23.28 14.50 9.77
N ALA A 7 22.62 15.65 9.88
CA ALA A 7 21.38 15.89 9.15
C ALA A 7 21.66 15.79 7.64
N ILE A 8 20.85 15.01 6.94
CA ILE A 8 20.93 14.88 5.48
C ILE A 8 20.85 16.28 4.84
N ASP A 9 21.72 16.53 3.85
CA ASP A 9 21.71 17.78 3.10
C ASP A 9 20.33 18.00 2.45
N PRO A 10 19.72 19.20 2.55
CA PRO A 10 18.41 19.47 1.97
C PRO A 10 18.29 19.21 0.47
N VAL A 11 19.36 19.43 -0.30
CA VAL A 11 19.34 19.19 -1.76
C VAL A 11 19.29 17.68 -2.02
N SER A 12 20.14 16.90 -1.36
CA SER A 12 20.14 15.45 -1.41
C SER A 12 18.81 14.85 -0.95
N LEU A 13 18.23 15.37 0.13
CA LEU A 13 16.92 14.96 0.62
C LEU A 13 15.83 15.16 -0.44
N GLU A 14 15.78 16.33 -1.05
CA GLU A 14 14.78 16.65 -2.09
C GLU A 14 14.93 15.73 -3.31
N ILE A 15 16.17 15.50 -3.76
CA ILE A 15 16.45 14.59 -4.88
C ILE A 15 16.00 13.16 -4.53
N LEU A 16 16.39 12.64 -3.36
CA LEU A 16 16.06 11.27 -2.96
C LEU A 16 14.55 11.09 -2.76
N TRP A 17 13.87 12.07 -2.17
CA TRP A 17 12.43 11.99 -1.97
C TRP A 17 11.66 12.09 -3.30
N ALA A 18 12.07 12.99 -4.20
CA ALA A 18 11.50 13.06 -5.54
C ALA A 18 11.69 11.75 -6.32
N ARG A 19 12.84 11.08 -6.16
CA ARG A 19 13.06 9.74 -6.74
C ARG A 19 12.14 8.69 -6.13
N LEU A 20 11.91 8.68 -4.82
CA LEU A 20 10.96 7.75 -4.19
C LEU A 20 9.51 7.99 -4.67
N ILE A 21 9.12 9.26 -4.87
CA ILE A 21 7.82 9.60 -5.48
C ILE A 21 7.77 9.06 -6.92
N ALA A 22 8.81 9.28 -7.72
CA ALA A 22 8.88 8.75 -9.08
C ALA A 22 8.80 7.21 -9.14
N ILE A 23 9.37 6.51 -8.16
CA ILE A 23 9.22 5.05 -8.04
C ILE A 23 7.75 4.69 -7.83
N SER A 24 7.05 5.37 -6.94
CA SER A 24 5.63 5.11 -6.72
C SER A 24 4.76 5.42 -7.95
N GLU A 25 5.14 6.43 -8.75
CA GLU A 25 4.53 6.72 -10.05
C GLU A 25 4.77 5.59 -11.06
N GLU A 26 5.99 5.04 -11.12
CA GLU A 26 6.29 3.86 -11.96
C GLU A 26 5.45 2.64 -11.55
N GLN A 27 5.22 2.44 -10.25
CA GLN A 27 4.32 1.39 -9.77
C GLN A 27 2.90 1.61 -10.27
N ALA A 28 2.38 2.83 -10.13
CA ALA A 28 1.02 3.16 -10.58
C ALA A 28 0.87 3.00 -12.10
N ALA A 29 1.85 3.47 -12.87
CA ALA A 29 1.89 3.28 -14.32
C ALA A 29 1.94 1.79 -14.72
N MET A 30 2.62 0.94 -13.93
CA MET A 30 2.62 -0.50 -14.15
C MET A 30 1.23 -1.09 -13.93
N VAL A 31 0.57 -0.78 -12.81
CA VAL A 31 -0.82 -1.23 -12.55
C VAL A 31 -1.73 -0.86 -13.71
N LEU A 32 -1.73 0.40 -14.15
CA LEU A 32 -2.59 0.85 -15.26
C LEU A 32 -2.36 0.09 -16.56
N ARG A 33 -1.12 -0.26 -16.87
CA ARG A 33 -0.75 -0.94 -18.12
C ARG A 33 -1.01 -2.44 -18.09
N THR A 34 -1.05 -3.05 -16.91
CA THR A 34 -1.19 -4.50 -16.75
C THR A 34 -2.51 -4.92 -16.09
N ALA A 35 -3.36 -3.96 -15.72
CA ALA A 35 -4.69 -4.22 -15.18
C ALA A 35 -5.60 -4.85 -16.25
N PHE A 36 -6.48 -5.72 -15.78
CA PHE A 36 -7.46 -6.46 -16.57
C PHE A 36 -8.85 -5.84 -16.43
N SER A 37 -9.19 -5.26 -15.27
CA SER A 37 -10.46 -4.58 -15.08
C SER A 37 -10.42 -3.10 -15.50
N ASN A 38 -11.58 -2.59 -15.92
CA ASN A 38 -11.76 -1.17 -16.20
C ASN A 38 -11.74 -0.32 -14.92
N ILE A 39 -11.92 -0.92 -13.74
CA ILE A 39 -11.90 -0.21 -12.45
C ILE A 39 -10.50 0.33 -12.21
N LEU A 40 -9.47 -0.49 -12.42
CA LEU A 40 -8.10 -0.02 -12.28
C LEU A 40 -7.67 0.79 -13.51
N ARG A 41 -7.93 0.28 -14.72
CA ARG A 41 -7.41 0.87 -15.96
C ARG A 41 -8.02 2.23 -16.30
N GLU A 42 -9.32 2.42 -16.06
CA GLU A 42 -10.04 3.63 -16.47
C GLU A 42 -10.46 4.48 -15.26
N SER A 43 -10.87 3.86 -14.14
CA SER A 43 -11.38 4.59 -12.97
C SER A 43 -10.28 4.95 -11.96
N HIS A 44 -9.09 4.34 -12.10
CA HIS A 44 -7.92 4.56 -11.24
C HIS A 44 -8.21 4.30 -9.75
N ASP A 45 -9.03 3.28 -9.45
CA ASP A 45 -9.42 2.95 -8.07
C ASP A 45 -8.36 2.10 -7.34
N PHE A 46 -7.18 2.68 -7.17
CA PHE A 46 -6.05 2.08 -6.47
C PHE A 46 -5.06 3.14 -5.95
N THR A 47 -4.13 2.70 -5.08
CA THR A 47 -2.94 3.47 -4.70
C THR A 47 -1.71 2.58 -4.79
N CYS A 48 -0.56 3.18 -5.03
CA CYS A 48 0.75 2.56 -4.77
C CYS A 48 1.47 3.37 -3.70
N VAL A 49 2.28 2.74 -2.86
CA VAL A 49 3.03 3.41 -1.79
C VAL A 49 4.39 2.77 -1.56
N VAL A 50 5.34 3.59 -1.13
CA VAL A 50 6.57 3.15 -0.49
C VAL A 50 6.45 3.41 1.00
N LEU A 51 6.72 2.37 1.79
CA LEU A 51 6.63 2.40 3.24
C LEU A 51 8.01 2.13 3.87
N THR A 52 8.25 2.70 5.04
CA THR A 52 9.41 2.39 5.87
C THR A 52 9.33 0.94 6.39
N PRO A 53 10.42 0.36 6.94
CA PRO A 53 10.37 -0.94 7.62
C PRO A 53 9.37 -1.00 8.78
N ALA A 54 9.00 0.15 9.35
CA ALA A 54 8.00 0.28 10.41
C ALA A 54 6.56 0.44 9.88
N GLY A 55 6.38 0.43 8.54
CA GLY A 55 5.08 0.61 7.89
C GLY A 55 4.61 2.06 7.83
N ASP A 56 5.48 3.04 8.04
CA ASP A 56 5.12 4.46 7.88
C ASP A 56 5.22 4.87 6.41
N LEU A 57 4.31 5.73 5.97
CA LEU A 57 4.25 6.18 4.58
C LEU A 57 5.42 7.12 4.24
N LEU A 58 6.17 6.78 3.20
CA LEU A 58 7.33 7.56 2.74
C LEU A 58 7.06 8.27 1.41
N ALA A 59 6.43 7.59 0.46
CA ALA A 59 6.11 8.15 -0.84
C ALA A 59 4.84 7.54 -1.43
N GLN A 60 4.16 8.33 -2.27
CA GLN A 60 2.94 7.99 -2.98
C GLN A 60 2.92 8.75 -4.32
N PRO A 61 2.16 8.28 -5.33
CA PRO A 61 1.90 9.04 -6.54
C PRO A 61 1.19 10.36 -6.23
N TYR A 62 1.35 11.35 -7.10
CA TYR A 62 0.62 12.61 -7.04
C TYR A 62 -0.88 12.40 -7.24
N GLN A 63 -1.24 11.54 -8.20
CA GLN A 63 -2.63 11.11 -8.41
C GLN A 63 -2.86 9.82 -7.64
N THR A 64 -3.49 9.94 -6.47
CA THR A 64 -3.82 8.80 -5.63
C THR A 64 -5.07 9.06 -4.80
N LEU A 65 -5.64 8.00 -4.25
CA LEU A 65 -6.77 8.03 -3.33
C LEU A 65 -6.28 8.20 -1.89
N PRO A 66 -6.50 9.38 -1.24
CA PRO A 66 -5.96 9.64 0.09
C PRO A 66 -6.41 8.61 1.15
N GLY A 67 -7.62 8.08 1.01
CA GLY A 67 -8.14 7.01 1.86
C GLY A 67 -7.29 5.75 1.79
N PHE A 68 -7.01 5.25 0.59
CA PHE A 68 -6.18 4.06 0.40
C PHE A 68 -4.74 4.30 0.84
N THR A 69 -4.18 5.47 0.55
CA THR A 69 -2.81 5.77 0.96
C THR A 69 -2.65 5.72 2.49
N ARG A 70 -3.65 6.23 3.24
CA ARG A 70 -3.65 6.09 4.70
C ARG A 70 -3.80 4.64 5.13
N CYS A 71 -4.73 3.90 4.51
CA CYS A 71 -5.01 2.50 4.83
C CYS A 71 -3.80 1.60 4.57
N ALA A 72 -3.02 1.83 3.52
CA ALA A 72 -1.84 1.03 3.21
C ALA A 72 -0.81 1.03 4.36
N SER A 73 -0.60 2.18 5.02
CA SER A 73 0.25 2.25 6.23
C SER A 73 -0.38 1.54 7.43
N VAL A 74 -1.71 1.56 7.59
CA VAL A 74 -2.41 0.82 8.65
C VAL A 74 -2.31 -0.69 8.44
N VAL A 75 -2.63 -1.17 7.25
CA VAL A 75 -2.52 -2.59 6.87
C VAL A 75 -1.11 -3.10 7.10
N MET A 76 -0.10 -2.34 6.68
CA MET A 76 1.29 -2.73 6.87
C MET A 76 1.64 -2.92 8.34
N LYS A 77 1.13 -2.07 9.24
CA LYS A 77 1.33 -2.23 10.69
C LYS A 77 0.69 -3.53 11.20
N HIS A 78 -0.50 -3.89 10.73
CA HIS A 78 -1.13 -5.18 11.06
C HIS A 78 -0.34 -6.38 10.50
N PHE A 79 0.21 -6.27 9.29
CA PHE A 79 1.11 -7.29 8.77
C PHE A 79 2.38 -7.46 9.62
N LEU A 80 2.97 -6.34 10.10
CA LEU A 80 4.15 -6.36 10.98
C LEU A 80 3.84 -6.92 12.38
N GLU A 81 2.64 -6.68 12.90
CA GLU A 81 2.16 -7.30 14.16
C GLU A 81 2.02 -8.82 14.01
N ARG A 82 1.57 -9.28 12.85
CA ARG A 82 1.35 -10.70 12.56
C ARG A 82 2.63 -11.47 12.26
N TRP A 83 3.57 -10.88 11.52
CA TRP A 83 4.83 -11.53 11.15
C TRP A 83 6.04 -10.71 11.59
N ARG A 84 6.85 -11.33 12.44
CA ARG A 84 8.17 -10.81 12.84
C ARG A 84 9.24 -11.03 11.77
N GLU A 85 9.07 -12.06 10.94
CA GLU A 85 10.04 -12.47 9.94
C GLU A 85 9.49 -12.27 8.52
N TRP A 86 10.28 -11.57 7.73
CA TRP A 86 10.06 -11.32 6.31
C TRP A 86 11.27 -11.85 5.55
N HIS A 87 11.02 -12.37 4.36
CA HIS A 87 12.05 -12.87 3.47
C HIS A 87 11.93 -12.15 2.12
N PRO A 88 13.03 -12.06 1.34
CA PRO A 88 12.95 -11.67 -0.05
C PRO A 88 11.85 -12.46 -0.78
N ASP A 89 11.16 -11.81 -1.72
CA ASP A 89 10.11 -12.40 -2.54
C ASP A 89 8.84 -12.87 -1.80
N ASP A 90 8.71 -12.58 -0.51
CA ASP A 90 7.42 -12.67 0.17
C ASP A 90 6.41 -11.69 -0.46
N VAL A 91 5.14 -12.08 -0.48
CA VAL A 91 4.02 -11.20 -0.86
C VAL A 91 2.92 -11.39 0.18
N ALA A 92 2.61 -10.34 0.94
CA ALA A 92 1.47 -10.34 1.85
C ALA A 92 0.21 -9.85 1.13
N ILE A 93 -0.95 -10.42 1.49
CA ILE A 93 -2.25 -10.09 0.93
C ILE A 93 -3.33 -10.09 2.03
N THR A 94 -4.31 -9.19 1.92
CA THR A 94 -5.58 -9.23 2.66
C THR A 94 -6.61 -8.32 2.01
N ASN A 95 -7.90 -8.56 2.25
CA ASN A 95 -8.99 -7.60 2.03
C ASN A 95 -9.88 -7.49 3.28
N ASP A 96 -9.34 -7.85 4.45
CA ASP A 96 -10.10 -7.78 5.70
C ASP A 96 -10.59 -6.34 5.90
N PRO A 97 -11.92 -6.10 5.93
CA PRO A 97 -12.47 -4.75 5.86
C PRO A 97 -12.18 -3.95 7.14
N TRP A 98 -11.90 -4.63 8.25
CA TRP A 98 -11.59 -4.03 9.55
C TRP A 98 -10.11 -3.63 9.66
N LEU A 99 -9.24 -4.31 8.91
CA LEU A 99 -7.80 -4.08 8.94
C LEU A 99 -7.30 -3.29 7.72
N ALA A 100 -8.06 -3.32 6.62
CA ALA A 100 -7.71 -2.73 5.32
C ALA A 100 -8.54 -1.49 4.98
N ALA A 101 -9.12 -1.43 3.78
CA ALA A 101 -9.72 -0.22 3.22
C ALA A 101 -11.25 -0.16 3.38
N GLY A 102 -11.81 -0.82 4.39
CA GLY A 102 -13.20 -0.61 4.83
C GLY A 102 -14.26 -1.50 4.17
N HIS A 103 -13.91 -2.25 3.12
CA HIS A 103 -14.80 -3.25 2.49
C HIS A 103 -14.01 -4.33 1.76
N LEU A 104 -14.67 -5.43 1.41
CA LEU A 104 -14.03 -6.63 0.86
C LEU A 104 -13.48 -6.46 -0.57
N HIS A 105 -13.96 -5.48 -1.33
CA HIS A 105 -13.49 -5.30 -2.70
C HIS A 105 -12.04 -4.79 -2.78
N ASP A 106 -11.53 -4.17 -1.73
CA ASP A 106 -10.20 -3.57 -1.75
C ASP A 106 -9.16 -4.55 -1.23
N ILE A 107 -8.38 -5.11 -2.15
CA ILE A 107 -7.26 -5.99 -1.81
C ILE A 107 -6.02 -5.14 -1.56
N ALA A 108 -5.36 -5.38 -0.43
CA ALA A 108 -4.07 -4.82 -0.07
C ALA A 108 -2.95 -5.84 -0.30
N ILE A 109 -1.87 -5.41 -0.96
CA ILE A 109 -0.66 -6.20 -1.19
C ILE A 109 0.58 -5.46 -0.69
N ALA A 110 1.50 -6.19 -0.06
CA ALA A 110 2.80 -5.66 0.36
C ALA A 110 3.95 -6.63 0.04
N VAL A 111 5.06 -6.08 -0.45
CA VAL A 111 6.30 -6.79 -0.78
C VAL A 111 7.45 -6.16 0.01
N PRO A 112 8.26 -6.95 0.74
CA PRO A 112 9.41 -6.44 1.45
C PRO A 112 10.53 -6.07 0.49
N VAL A 113 11.24 -5.00 0.81
CA VAL A 113 12.43 -4.56 0.07
C VAL A 113 13.66 -4.93 0.86
N PHE A 114 14.45 -5.87 0.34
CA PHE A 114 15.72 -6.26 0.92
C PHE A 114 16.89 -5.67 0.13
N TYR A 115 17.84 -5.07 0.84
CA TYR A 115 19.09 -4.57 0.28
C TYR A 115 20.25 -4.96 1.19
N LYS A 116 21.30 -5.57 0.61
CA LYS A 116 22.47 -6.09 1.35
C LYS A 116 22.10 -6.95 2.58
N GLY A 117 21.08 -7.80 2.42
CA GLY A 117 20.59 -8.71 3.48
C GLY A 117 19.75 -8.06 4.57
N ARG A 118 19.39 -6.77 4.45
CA ARG A 118 18.56 -6.03 5.42
C ARG A 118 17.22 -5.63 4.81
N LEU A 119 16.15 -5.71 5.60
CA LEU A 119 14.85 -5.12 5.26
C LEU A 119 14.97 -3.60 5.36
N VAL A 120 14.81 -2.89 4.24
CA VAL A 120 15.02 -1.44 4.15
C VAL A 120 13.74 -0.64 3.87
N ALA A 121 12.70 -1.29 3.33
CA ALA A 121 11.40 -0.69 3.05
C ALA A 121 10.35 -1.78 2.76
N PHE A 122 9.10 -1.36 2.53
CA PHE A 122 8.08 -2.14 1.84
C PHE A 122 7.57 -1.36 0.62
N SER A 123 7.23 -2.09 -0.42
CA SER A 123 6.47 -1.57 -1.56
C SER A 123 5.09 -2.21 -1.53
N ALA A 124 4.05 -1.39 -1.55
CA ALA A 124 2.68 -1.85 -1.32
C ALA A 124 1.67 -1.13 -2.22
N ASN A 125 0.49 -1.72 -2.34
CA ASN A 125 -0.65 -1.12 -3.00
C ASN A 125 -1.96 -1.63 -2.39
N ILE A 126 -3.02 -0.88 -2.66
CA ILE A 126 -4.41 -1.28 -2.40
C ILE A 126 -5.16 -1.00 -3.70
N ALA A 127 -5.94 -1.96 -4.17
CA ALA A 127 -6.73 -1.80 -5.39
C ALA A 127 -8.09 -2.47 -5.29
N HIS A 128 -9.10 -1.78 -5.81
CA HIS A 128 -10.47 -2.27 -5.86
C HIS A 128 -10.63 -3.38 -6.92
N GLN A 129 -11.25 -4.50 -6.53
CA GLN A 129 -11.48 -5.63 -7.42
C GLN A 129 -12.87 -5.58 -8.06
N ALA A 130 -12.95 -6.04 -9.31
CA ALA A 130 -14.21 -6.08 -10.06
C ALA A 130 -15.29 -6.97 -9.43
N ASP A 131 -14.91 -7.97 -8.64
CA ASP A 131 -15.81 -8.85 -7.94
C ASP A 131 -15.10 -9.49 -6.74
N ILE A 132 -15.85 -9.75 -5.67
CA ILE A 132 -15.37 -10.50 -4.50
C ILE A 132 -16.32 -11.64 -4.12
N GLY A 133 -17.21 -12.05 -5.03
CA GLY A 133 -18.25 -13.03 -4.76
C GLY A 133 -19.43 -12.45 -3.97
N GLY A 134 -19.98 -13.23 -3.05
CA GLY A 134 -21.08 -12.82 -2.18
C GLY A 134 -22.33 -12.36 -2.93
N ARG A 135 -23.08 -11.42 -2.36
CA ARG A 135 -24.22 -10.75 -3.01
C ARG A 135 -23.79 -9.69 -4.03
N GLY A 136 -22.47 -9.50 -4.21
CA GLY A 136 -21.90 -8.41 -5.00
C GLY A 136 -22.03 -7.05 -4.31
N TYR A 137 -21.67 -6.00 -5.02
CA TYR A 137 -21.74 -4.62 -4.52
C TYR A 137 -23.20 -4.17 -4.35
N SER A 138 -23.77 -4.41 -3.17
CA SER A 138 -25.18 -4.18 -2.85
C SER A 138 -25.36 -3.81 -1.37
N ALA A 139 -26.44 -3.08 -1.05
CA ALA A 139 -26.83 -2.79 0.32
C ALA A 139 -27.72 -3.89 0.94
N ASP A 140 -28.01 -4.96 0.20
CA ASP A 140 -28.92 -6.03 0.61
C ASP A 140 -28.29 -7.02 1.59
N ALA A 141 -26.96 -7.01 1.75
CA ALA A 141 -26.25 -7.91 2.63
C ALA A 141 -26.53 -7.56 4.10
N ASN A 142 -27.03 -8.53 4.86
CA ASN A 142 -27.32 -8.34 6.30
C ASN A 142 -26.13 -8.72 7.19
N SER A 143 -25.07 -9.26 6.58
CA SER A 143 -23.87 -9.74 7.27
C SER A 143 -22.68 -9.73 6.33
N ILE A 144 -21.48 -9.50 6.86
CA ILE A 144 -20.23 -9.57 6.11
C ILE A 144 -20.01 -10.93 5.42
N PHE A 145 -20.58 -12.01 5.97
CA PHE A 145 -20.51 -13.35 5.37
C PHE A 145 -21.35 -13.48 4.09
N GLU A 146 -22.24 -12.53 3.83
CA GLU A 146 -23.00 -12.43 2.58
C GLU A 146 -22.27 -11.57 1.54
N GLU A 147 -21.28 -10.77 1.93
CA GLU A 147 -20.62 -9.80 1.06
C GLU A 147 -19.53 -10.42 0.19
N GLY A 148 -19.01 -11.60 0.56
CA GLY A 148 -18.14 -12.40 -0.29
C GLY A 148 -16.88 -12.91 0.40
N LEU A 149 -15.83 -13.08 -0.39
CA LEU A 149 -14.57 -13.67 0.04
C LEU A 149 -13.81 -12.72 0.98
N ALA A 150 -13.59 -13.17 2.21
CA ALA A 150 -12.75 -12.49 3.19
C ALA A 150 -11.40 -13.21 3.34
N LEU A 151 -10.33 -12.57 2.90
CA LEU A 151 -8.94 -13.00 3.01
C LEU A 151 -8.33 -12.42 4.28
N PRO A 152 -8.12 -13.23 5.34
CA PRO A 152 -7.37 -12.76 6.49
C PRO A 152 -5.94 -12.42 6.07
N PRO A 153 -5.19 -11.61 6.85
CA PRO A 153 -3.78 -11.38 6.61
C PRO A 153 -3.00 -12.68 6.39
N MET A 154 -2.50 -12.87 5.16
CA MET A 154 -1.72 -14.05 4.79
C MET A 154 -0.56 -13.71 3.84
N LYS A 155 0.39 -14.65 3.71
CA LYS A 155 1.44 -14.59 2.68
C LYS A 155 0.97 -15.40 1.48
N LEU A 156 0.76 -14.72 0.35
CA LEU A 156 0.46 -15.33 -0.94
C LEU A 156 1.71 -15.91 -1.60
N TYR A 157 2.85 -15.26 -1.42
CA TYR A 157 4.15 -15.82 -1.76
C TYR A 157 5.00 -15.93 -0.50
N ARG A 158 5.70 -17.04 -0.34
CA ARG A 158 6.71 -17.27 0.70
C ARG A 158 8.05 -17.54 0.05
N GLY A 159 8.99 -16.61 0.15
CA GLY A 159 10.30 -16.77 -0.49
C GLY A 159 10.23 -17.02 -2.01
N GLY A 160 9.24 -16.42 -2.69
CA GLY A 160 9.01 -16.63 -4.12
C GLY A 160 8.14 -17.83 -4.49
N GLU A 161 7.81 -18.72 -3.55
CA GLU A 161 6.86 -19.81 -3.77
C GLU A 161 5.42 -19.33 -3.58
N VAL A 162 4.60 -19.47 -4.63
CA VAL A 162 3.18 -19.08 -4.61
C VAL A 162 2.35 -20.12 -3.87
N ALA A 163 1.44 -19.67 -3.01
CA ALA A 163 0.35 -20.47 -2.47
C ALA A 163 -0.75 -20.58 -3.54
N GLN A 164 -0.56 -21.49 -4.51
CA GLN A 164 -1.45 -21.65 -5.66
C GLN A 164 -2.89 -21.91 -5.22
N GLU A 165 -3.09 -22.67 -4.15
CA GLU A 165 -4.40 -22.99 -3.60
C GLU A 165 -5.17 -21.74 -3.15
N VAL A 166 -4.47 -20.67 -2.74
CA VAL A 166 -5.10 -19.40 -2.38
C VAL A 166 -5.61 -18.68 -3.64
N LEU A 167 -4.83 -18.70 -4.72
CA LEU A 167 -5.27 -18.14 -6.00
C LEU A 167 -6.46 -18.93 -6.56
N ASP A 168 -6.44 -20.26 -6.44
CA ASP A 168 -7.53 -21.12 -6.88
C ASP A 168 -8.80 -20.82 -6.07
N ILE A 169 -8.69 -20.69 -4.74
CA ILE A 169 -9.82 -20.27 -3.88
C ILE A 169 -10.37 -18.92 -4.31
N ILE A 170 -9.51 -17.92 -4.57
CA ILE A 170 -9.96 -16.60 -5.03
C ILE A 170 -10.71 -16.73 -6.36
N GLY A 171 -10.11 -17.40 -7.34
CA GLY A 171 -10.69 -17.56 -8.69
C GLY A 171 -12.05 -18.28 -8.68
N GLU A 172 -12.19 -19.33 -7.88
CA GLU A 172 -13.44 -20.11 -7.79
C GLU A 172 -14.56 -19.41 -7.00
N ASN A 173 -14.25 -18.31 -6.29
CA ASN A 173 -15.21 -17.57 -5.48
C ASN A 173 -15.62 -16.22 -6.08
N VAL A 174 -15.19 -15.91 -7.31
CA VAL A 174 -15.53 -14.66 -8.00
C VAL A 174 -16.15 -14.93 -9.37
N ARG A 175 -16.96 -13.97 -9.84
CA ARG A 175 -17.69 -14.06 -11.12
C ARG A 175 -16.82 -13.78 -12.34
N VAL A 176 -15.75 -13.02 -12.17
CA VAL A 176 -14.84 -12.58 -13.24
C VAL A 176 -13.37 -12.93 -12.88
N PRO A 177 -13.05 -14.24 -12.77
CA PRO A 177 -11.75 -14.69 -12.27
C PRO A 177 -10.57 -14.16 -13.08
N ASP A 178 -10.68 -14.10 -14.41
CA ASP A 178 -9.61 -13.56 -15.26
C ASP A 178 -9.27 -12.09 -14.93
N GLN A 179 -10.29 -11.29 -14.58
CA GLN A 179 -10.08 -9.89 -14.19
C GLN A 179 -9.48 -9.79 -12.78
N VAL A 180 -10.05 -10.49 -11.81
CA VAL A 180 -9.61 -10.43 -10.40
C VAL A 180 -8.19 -10.99 -10.24
N LEU A 181 -7.92 -12.19 -10.78
CA LEU A 181 -6.59 -12.77 -10.71
C LEU A 181 -5.59 -11.96 -11.54
N GLY A 182 -6.01 -11.42 -12.69
CA GLY A 182 -5.20 -10.51 -13.51
C GLY A 182 -4.80 -9.24 -12.75
N ASP A 183 -5.74 -8.59 -12.06
CA ASP A 183 -5.50 -7.39 -11.26
C ASP A 183 -4.66 -7.66 -10.02
N ILE A 184 -4.81 -8.83 -9.36
CA ILE A 184 -3.92 -9.27 -8.30
C ILE A 184 -2.49 -9.43 -8.83
N GLN A 185 -2.31 -10.04 -10.00
CA GLN A 185 -0.97 -10.15 -10.61
C GLN A 185 -0.40 -8.79 -11.02
N ALA A 186 -1.24 -7.87 -11.51
CA ALA A 186 -0.84 -6.48 -11.80
C ALA A 186 -0.33 -5.77 -10.53
N GLN A 187 -1.05 -5.90 -9.41
CA GLN A 187 -0.65 -5.37 -8.11
C GLN A 187 0.68 -5.95 -7.62
N ILE A 188 0.85 -7.28 -7.69
CA ILE A 188 2.10 -7.94 -7.28
C ILE A 188 3.27 -7.50 -8.16
N GLY A 189 3.05 -7.43 -9.48
CA GLY A 189 4.03 -6.96 -10.44
C GLY A 189 4.51 -5.54 -10.13
N ALA A 190 3.57 -4.63 -9.87
CA ALA A 190 3.86 -3.25 -9.49
C ALA A 190 4.61 -3.14 -8.16
N ALA A 191 4.20 -3.87 -7.13
CA ALA A 191 4.91 -3.89 -5.84
C ALA A 191 6.35 -4.45 -5.97
N ARG A 192 6.53 -5.51 -6.76
CA ARG A 192 7.86 -6.06 -7.06
C ARG A 192 8.72 -5.08 -7.87
N LEU A 193 8.13 -4.33 -8.80
CA LEU A 193 8.84 -3.26 -9.52
C LEU A 193 9.31 -2.18 -8.54
N GLY A 194 8.44 -1.71 -7.66
CA GLY A 194 8.80 -0.73 -6.63
C GLY A 194 9.95 -1.21 -5.75
N ALA A 195 9.91 -2.47 -5.30
CA ALA A 195 10.99 -3.07 -4.54
C ALA A 195 12.33 -3.04 -5.28
N ARG A 196 12.36 -3.44 -6.56
CA ARG A 196 13.58 -3.38 -7.38
C ARG A 196 14.09 -1.95 -7.54
N ARG A 197 13.21 -1.00 -7.87
CA ARG A 197 13.61 0.41 -8.05
C ARG A 197 14.19 1.04 -6.79
N ILE A 198 13.67 0.66 -5.62
CA ILE A 198 14.23 1.13 -4.34
C ILE A 198 15.65 0.58 -4.14
N THR A 199 15.90 -0.69 -4.48
CA THR A 199 17.27 -1.25 -4.40
C THR A 199 18.24 -0.58 -5.40
N GLU A 200 17.79 -0.27 -6.62
CA GLU A 200 18.56 0.47 -7.62
C GLU A 200 18.88 1.89 -7.13
N LEU A 201 17.90 2.58 -6.55
CA LEU A 201 18.09 3.90 -5.94
C LEU A 201 19.16 3.87 -4.84
N LEU A 202 19.11 2.86 -3.96
CA LEU A 202 20.10 2.72 -2.88
C LEU A 202 21.51 2.48 -3.42
N GLU A 203 21.65 1.64 -4.45
CA GLU A 203 22.94 1.37 -5.10
C GLU A 203 23.51 2.63 -5.76
N GLU A 204 22.71 3.32 -6.57
CA GLU A 204 23.14 4.53 -7.29
C GLU A 204 23.47 5.69 -6.36
N ALA A 205 22.71 5.84 -5.26
CA ALA A 205 22.96 6.88 -4.26
C ALA A 205 24.09 6.51 -3.29
N GLY A 206 24.62 5.28 -3.34
CA GLY A 206 25.61 4.79 -2.39
C GLY A 206 25.10 4.69 -0.96
N LEU A 207 23.79 4.49 -0.77
CA LEU A 207 23.13 4.43 0.54
C LEU A 207 23.01 2.98 1.02
N GLY A 208 23.18 2.76 2.33
CA GLY A 208 22.98 1.44 2.95
C GLY A 208 21.52 1.13 3.27
N ASP A 209 20.70 2.16 3.51
CA ASP A 209 19.28 2.09 3.80
C ASP A 209 18.62 3.47 3.58
N LEU A 210 17.31 3.57 3.84
CA LEU A 210 16.53 4.80 3.72
C LEU A 210 16.30 5.48 5.08
N GLU A 211 17.00 5.12 6.15
CA GLU A 211 16.60 5.51 7.50
C GLU A 211 16.68 7.04 7.72
N GLU A 212 17.77 7.67 7.27
CA GLU A 212 17.95 9.12 7.39
C GLU A 212 16.98 9.91 6.51
N VAL A 213 16.76 9.44 5.27
CA VAL A 213 15.76 10.01 4.35
C VAL A 213 14.36 9.93 4.97
N SER A 214 14.01 8.75 5.49
CA SER A 214 12.70 8.49 6.09
C SER A 214 12.46 9.37 7.30
N ALA A 215 13.43 9.47 8.21
CA ALA A 215 13.33 10.31 9.40
C ALA A 215 13.13 11.78 9.02
N ALA A 216 13.87 12.28 8.02
CA ALA A 216 13.77 13.66 7.58
C ALA A 216 12.44 13.97 6.89
N VAL A 217 11.96 13.09 5.99
CA VAL A 217 10.66 13.24 5.32
C VAL A 217 9.51 13.21 6.31
N LEU A 218 9.50 12.25 7.25
CA LEU A 218 8.46 12.12 8.26
C LEU A 218 8.43 13.35 9.20
N ALA A 219 9.60 13.81 9.64
CA ALA A 219 9.70 15.02 10.48
C ALA A 219 9.22 16.27 9.74
N ARG A 220 9.60 16.46 8.47
CA ARG A 220 9.15 17.60 7.65
C ARG A 220 7.65 17.57 7.42
N SER A 221 7.09 16.37 7.18
CA SER A 221 5.65 16.17 6.98
C SER A 221 4.85 16.47 8.25
N GLU A 222 5.32 15.99 9.42
CA GLU A 222 4.70 16.28 10.72
C GLU A 222 4.73 17.77 11.04
N GLN A 223 5.86 18.44 10.84
CA GLN A 223 5.99 19.89 11.04
C GLN A 223 5.06 20.68 10.10
N ALA A 224 4.98 20.29 8.83
CA ALA A 224 4.09 20.94 7.86
C ALA A 224 2.61 20.78 8.25
N MET A 225 2.20 19.58 8.68
CA MET A 225 0.84 19.33 9.16
C MET A 225 0.55 20.15 10.44
N ARG A 226 1.49 20.17 11.40
CA ARG A 226 1.34 20.96 12.63
C ARG A 226 1.22 22.46 12.34
N ALA A 227 2.00 22.98 11.39
CA ALA A 227 1.92 24.37 10.96
C ALA A 227 0.58 24.69 10.26
N ALA A 228 0.06 23.75 9.46
CA ALA A 228 -1.25 23.89 8.83
C ALA A 228 -2.39 23.90 9.87
N ILE A 229 -2.34 23.00 10.86
CA ILE A 229 -3.30 22.95 11.97
C ILE A 229 -3.25 24.24 12.79
N ALA A 230 -2.05 24.75 13.11
CA ALA A 230 -1.88 25.98 13.89
C ALA A 230 -2.41 27.25 13.21
N ARG A 231 -2.70 27.21 11.90
CA ARG A 231 -3.35 28.30 11.16
C ARG A 231 -4.87 28.29 11.31
N VAL A 232 -5.46 27.18 11.74
CA VAL A 232 -6.89 27.09 12.05
C VAL A 232 -7.13 27.85 13.36
N PRO A 233 -8.06 28.83 13.41
CA PRO A 233 -8.35 29.55 14.64
C PRO A 233 -8.78 28.62 15.77
N ASP A 234 -8.35 28.93 17.00
CA ASP A 234 -8.80 28.20 18.17
C ASP A 234 -10.33 28.30 18.31
N GLY A 235 -11.00 27.16 18.40
CA GLY A 235 -12.45 27.11 18.46
C GLY A 235 -13.00 25.69 18.43
N VAL A 236 -14.32 25.59 18.62
CA VAL A 236 -15.05 24.32 18.46
C VAL A 236 -15.91 24.41 17.22
N TYR A 237 -15.51 23.66 16.20
CA TYR A 237 -16.23 23.56 14.93
C TYR A 237 -17.19 22.37 15.01
N ARG A 238 -18.45 22.57 14.64
CA ARG A 238 -19.48 21.52 14.60
C ARG A 238 -20.15 21.53 13.23
N ASN A 239 -20.42 20.34 12.72
CA ASN A 239 -21.21 20.12 11.53
C ASN A 239 -22.06 18.86 11.72
N GLU A 240 -23.20 18.79 11.06
CA GLU A 240 -24.06 17.60 11.01
C GLU A 240 -24.45 17.31 9.56
N GLY A 241 -24.62 16.03 9.23
CA GLY A 241 -25.07 15.58 7.92
C GLY A 241 -26.10 14.48 8.11
N ILE A 242 -27.17 14.52 7.32
CA ILE A 242 -28.21 13.49 7.30
C ILE A 242 -28.05 12.73 5.98
N MET A 243 -27.95 11.41 6.05
CA MET A 243 -28.00 10.51 4.91
C MET A 243 -29.20 9.58 5.09
N ASP A 244 -29.90 9.29 4.00
CA ASP A 244 -30.84 8.16 3.95
C ASP A 244 -30.05 6.84 3.89
N GLY A 245 -30.56 5.82 4.56
CA GLY A 245 -30.11 4.45 4.36
C GLY A 245 -30.77 3.85 3.13
N PHE A 246 -30.19 2.77 2.61
CA PHE A 246 -30.85 1.93 1.62
C PHE A 246 -32.00 1.13 2.26
#